data_AF-A0A524FYV8-F1
#
_entry.id   AF-A0A524FYV8-F1
#
_cell.length_a   1.000
_cell.length_b   1.000
_cell.length_c   1.000
_cell.angle_alpha   90.00
_cell.angle_beta   90.00
_cell.angle_gamma   90.00
#
_symmetry.space_group_name_H-M   'P 1'
#
loop_
_entity.id
_entity.type
_entity.pdbx_description
1 polymer ?
#
loop_
_entity_poly.entity_id
_entity_poly.type
_entity_poly.pdbx_seq_one_letter_code
_entity_poly.pdbx_strand_id
1 'polypeptide(L)'
;MKVCPKCGKSNDVMRKFCTGCGASLLKKIEEPEPEPVEELEVEEPIAGAPSIPKEEEDVFVRPSAVAAEQAEMEIDESEPPEVIEEYPLVEEERFDPLEDEEVDEGVISEPVEMDREKGREVVQDILERVRAAEARSKSAEGIPVSPDTTLEPPPPASMEIEEPLAYEDSEVEPEVEEPIVEEPQPPEPEPLPIEEPVKVVQSRTSTEPPELIDEKVRIIELDINAFNIELRQLQSDLDAMRTRLDDEVEQYRTIADVKRTRAESLERELDIAKDEYSDANKQYKNAENRRKKELSDTEKRIQDVEKRIRKAEESKDKRIQEIEKERLKREEEGR
;
A
#
# COMPACT_ATOMS: atom_id res chain seq x y z
N MET A 1 6.74 23.59 14.79
CA MET A 1 7.57 22.45 14.34
C MET A 1 8.01 21.63 15.55
N LYS A 2 8.11 20.31 15.43
CA LYS A 2 8.64 19.41 16.48
C LYS A 2 10.07 18.99 16.11
N VAL A 3 10.99 19.01 17.07
CA VAL A 3 12.37 18.56 16.84
C VAL A 3 12.50 17.11 17.29
N CYS A 4 13.14 16.27 16.47
CA CYS A 4 13.35 14.87 16.82
C CYS A 4 14.31 14.74 18.00
N PRO A 5 13.94 14.04 19.09
CA PRO A 5 14.81 13.87 20.25
C PRO A 5 16.03 12.98 19.94
N LYS A 6 15.95 12.12 18.91
CA LYS A 6 17.04 11.19 18.55
C LYS A 6 18.09 11.81 17.62
N CYS A 7 17.68 12.62 16.65
CA CYS A 7 18.60 13.13 15.60
C CYS A 7 18.56 14.65 15.39
N GLY A 8 17.79 15.40 16.18
CA GLY A 8 17.74 16.87 16.10
C GLY A 8 17.07 17.47 14.86
N LYS A 9 16.52 16.65 13.96
CA LYS A 9 15.88 17.15 12.72
C LYS A 9 14.52 17.79 13.01
N SER A 10 14.26 18.95 12.41
CA SER A 10 12.96 19.64 12.48
C SER A 10 11.91 18.91 11.63
N ASN A 11 10.75 18.68 12.22
CA ASN A 11 9.63 17.97 11.61
C ASN A 11 8.33 18.78 11.78
N ASP A 12 7.37 18.51 10.90
CA ASP A 12 6.03 19.05 10.98
C ASP A 12 5.32 18.59 12.27
N VAL A 13 4.48 19.45 12.85
CA VAL A 13 3.81 19.25 14.15
C VAL A 13 2.85 18.05 14.11
N MET A 14 2.27 17.77 12.93
CA MET A 14 1.32 16.68 12.71
C MET A 14 1.98 15.31 12.48
N ARG A 15 3.30 15.25 12.26
CA ARG A 15 3.98 13.97 12.01
C ARG A 15 4.16 13.17 13.30
N LYS A 16 3.77 11.90 13.25
CA LYS A 16 3.96 10.92 14.34
C LYS A 16 5.40 10.42 14.45
N PHE A 17 6.16 10.44 13.35
CA PHE A 17 7.54 9.94 13.27
C PHE A 17 8.48 10.94 12.58
N CYS A 18 9.76 10.91 12.95
CA CYS A 18 10.80 11.75 12.38
C CYS A 18 11.17 11.31 10.95
N THR A 19 11.21 12.25 10.01
CA THR A 19 11.60 12.00 8.61
C THR A 19 13.06 11.62 8.42
N GLY A 20 13.95 12.00 9.34
CA GLY A 20 15.38 11.66 9.28
C GLY A 20 15.70 10.25 9.75
N CYS A 21 15.24 9.87 10.94
CA CYS A 21 15.68 8.63 11.61
C CYS A 21 14.55 7.68 12.00
N GLY A 22 13.29 7.98 11.66
CA GLY A 22 12.13 7.15 11.96
C GLY A 22 11.66 7.13 13.42
N ALA A 23 12.34 7.84 14.34
CA ALA A 23 11.96 7.85 15.75
C ALA A 23 10.57 8.49 15.98
N SER A 24 9.78 7.93 16.91
CA SER A 24 8.48 8.49 17.32
C SER A 24 8.65 9.90 17.89
N LEU A 25 7.81 10.83 17.42
CA LEU A 25 7.72 12.22 17.89
C LEU A 25 6.59 12.41 18.91
N LEU A 26 5.84 11.34 19.22
CA LEU A 26 4.86 11.35 20.27
C LEU A 26 5.61 11.29 21.60
N LYS A 27 5.60 12.40 22.36
CA LYS A 27 6.06 12.39 23.75
C LYS A 27 5.27 11.29 24.46
N LYS A 28 5.96 10.29 25.03
CA LYS A 28 5.35 9.44 26.04
C LYS A 28 4.86 10.40 27.12
N ILE A 29 3.55 10.57 27.21
CA ILE A 29 2.93 11.10 28.41
C ILE A 29 3.22 10.00 29.43
N GLU A 30 4.23 10.23 30.27
CA GLU A 30 4.44 9.43 31.47
C GLU A 30 3.14 9.56 32.26
N GLU A 31 2.35 8.49 32.21
CA GLU A 31 1.24 8.27 33.13
C GLU A 31 1.81 8.44 34.55
N PRO A 32 1.29 9.39 35.36
CA PRO A 32 1.73 9.50 36.74
C PRO A 32 1.40 8.20 37.45
N GLU A 33 2.45 7.56 37.96
CA GLU A 33 2.38 6.40 38.85
C GLU A 33 1.38 6.70 39.97
N PRO A 34 0.36 5.85 40.22
CA PRO A 34 -0.57 6.07 41.31
C PRO A 34 0.17 5.90 42.63
N GLU A 35 0.31 6.99 43.38
CA GLU A 35 0.74 6.95 44.78
C GLU A 35 -0.18 6.02 45.59
N PRO A 36 0.37 5.20 46.51
CA PRO A 36 -0.41 4.30 47.33
C PRO A 36 -1.29 5.10 48.29
N VAL A 37 -2.60 4.89 48.19
CA VAL A 37 -3.61 5.49 49.07
C VAL A 37 -3.41 4.94 50.49
N GLU A 38 -2.88 5.80 51.36
CA GLU A 38 -2.79 5.57 52.80
C GLU A 38 -4.18 5.78 53.41
N GLU A 39 -4.67 4.72 54.04
CA GLU A 39 -5.94 4.59 54.74
C GLU A 39 -5.91 5.52 55.97
N LEU A 40 -6.68 6.61 55.97
CA LEU A 40 -6.85 7.47 57.14
C LEU A 40 -8.32 7.78 57.43
N GLU A 41 -8.57 7.70 58.73
CA GLU A 41 -9.84 7.61 59.43
C GLU A 41 -10.69 8.88 59.36
N VAL A 42 -11.98 8.63 59.56
CA VAL A 42 -13.11 9.55 59.75
C VAL A 42 -12.86 10.53 60.91
N GLU A 43 -13.00 11.85 60.68
CA GLU A 43 -13.65 12.81 61.60
C GLU A 43 -14.23 14.03 60.83
N GLU A 44 -15.47 14.41 61.15
CA GLU A 44 -16.18 15.64 60.72
C GLU A 44 -15.82 16.86 61.62
N PRO A 45 -16.55 18.00 61.63
CA PRO A 45 -16.52 19.12 60.66
C PRO A 45 -16.23 20.47 61.35
N ILE A 46 -15.59 21.46 60.70
CA ILE A 46 -15.69 22.88 61.13
C ILE A 46 -15.77 23.84 59.94
N ALA A 47 -16.73 24.77 60.07
CA ALA A 47 -17.14 25.85 59.18
C ALA A 47 -16.06 26.91 58.89
N GLY A 48 -16.17 27.54 57.72
CA GLY A 48 -15.52 28.83 57.44
C GLY A 48 -15.37 29.16 55.96
N ALA A 49 -16.31 29.94 55.41
CA ALA A 49 -16.20 30.67 54.13
C ALA A 49 -15.05 31.74 54.18
N PRO A 50 -14.61 32.42 53.09
CA PRO A 50 -15.36 32.68 51.85
C PRO A 50 -14.59 32.75 50.49
N SER A 51 -15.40 32.61 49.41
CA SER A 51 -15.41 33.36 48.13
C SER A 51 -14.18 33.42 47.21
N ILE A 52 -14.24 32.71 46.07
CA ILE A 52 -13.68 33.13 44.76
C ILE A 52 -14.63 32.60 43.63
N PRO A 53 -14.95 33.37 42.56
CA PRO A 53 -16.07 33.09 41.65
C PRO A 53 -15.79 31.99 40.62
N LYS A 54 -16.85 31.26 40.26
CA LYS A 54 -16.97 30.30 39.14
C LYS A 54 -17.69 30.95 37.97
N GLU A 55 -17.05 30.99 36.81
CA GLU A 55 -17.55 31.18 35.43
C GLU A 55 -16.43 30.54 34.56
N GLU A 56 -16.58 29.63 33.60
CA GLU A 56 -17.70 29.10 32.81
C GLU A 56 -17.41 27.62 32.46
N GLU A 57 -18.48 26.90 32.16
CA GLU A 57 -18.52 25.49 31.80
C GLU A 57 -18.16 25.31 30.32
N ASP A 58 -17.11 24.53 30.02
CA ASP A 58 -16.92 23.95 28.69
C ASP A 58 -17.33 22.49 28.71
N VAL A 59 -18.52 22.27 28.15
CA VAL A 59 -19.17 20.99 27.93
C VAL A 59 -18.40 20.21 26.88
N PHE A 60 -17.56 19.27 27.31
CA PHE A 60 -17.01 18.24 26.42
C PHE A 60 -18.12 17.24 26.06
N VAL A 61 -18.76 17.48 24.91
CA VAL A 61 -19.68 16.54 24.28
C VAL A 61 -18.90 15.30 23.85
N ARG A 62 -19.18 14.18 24.52
CA ARG A 62 -18.92 12.83 24.01
C ARG A 62 -19.82 12.57 22.80
N PRO A 63 -19.31 12.14 21.64
CA PRO A 63 -20.13 11.45 20.66
C PRO A 63 -20.44 10.04 21.19
N SER A 64 -21.69 9.88 21.60
CA SER A 64 -22.31 8.61 21.92
C SER A 64 -22.35 7.71 20.69
N ALA A 65 -22.14 6.42 20.93
CA ALA A 65 -22.68 5.36 20.12
C ALA A 65 -24.20 5.54 19.96
N VAL A 66 -24.66 5.53 18.71
CA VAL A 66 -26.05 5.32 18.29
C VAL A 66 -25.94 4.59 16.95
N ALA A 67 -26.19 3.27 16.99
CA ALA A 67 -27.29 2.59 16.29
C ALA A 67 -27.23 2.78 14.76
N ALA A 68 -26.93 1.76 13.95
CA ALA A 68 -27.79 0.59 13.74
C ALA A 68 -29.25 1.00 13.54
N GLU A 69 -29.59 1.49 12.34
CA GLU A 69 -30.85 1.18 11.65
C GLU A 69 -30.90 1.88 10.27
N GLN A 70 -31.30 1.11 9.25
CA GLN A 70 -32.06 1.53 8.06
C GLN A 70 -31.35 2.40 7.01
N ALA A 71 -30.98 1.74 5.90
CA ALA A 71 -31.48 2.10 4.57
C ALA A 71 -31.27 0.90 3.64
N GLU A 72 -32.30 0.07 3.53
CA GLU A 72 -32.52 -0.79 2.38
C GLU A 72 -32.54 0.10 1.14
N MET A 73 -31.54 -0.04 0.28
CA MET A 73 -31.54 0.60 -1.02
C MET A 73 -32.37 -0.31 -1.94
N GLU A 74 -33.68 -0.06 -1.97
CA GLU A 74 -34.57 -0.55 -3.02
C GLU A 74 -34.00 -0.10 -4.36
N ILE A 75 -33.59 -1.07 -5.17
CA ILE A 75 -33.25 -0.87 -6.56
C ILE A 75 -34.58 -0.67 -7.28
N ASP A 76 -34.87 0.58 -7.63
CA ASP A 76 -35.98 0.99 -8.45
C ASP A 76 -35.75 0.48 -9.89
N GLU A 77 -36.37 -0.66 -10.22
CA GLU A 77 -36.65 -1.07 -11.59
C GLU A 77 -37.70 -0.13 -12.19
N SER A 78 -37.24 1.00 -12.73
CA SER A 78 -38.06 1.83 -13.62
C SER A 78 -37.33 2.18 -14.92
N GLU A 79 -37.80 1.49 -15.96
CA GLU A 79 -37.89 1.84 -17.39
C GLU A 79 -36.62 2.21 -18.20
N PRO A 80 -36.42 1.54 -19.36
CA PRO A 80 -35.38 1.88 -20.31
C PRO A 80 -35.76 3.12 -21.15
N PRO A 81 -34.82 4.05 -21.45
CA PRO A 81 -35.07 5.05 -22.47
C PRO A 81 -35.04 4.41 -23.86
N GLU A 82 -36.21 4.48 -24.50
CA GLU A 82 -36.44 4.29 -25.92
C GLU A 82 -35.65 5.29 -26.78
N VAL A 83 -35.21 4.81 -27.95
CA VAL A 83 -34.90 5.55 -29.18
C VAL A 83 -33.58 6.35 -29.21
N ILE A 84 -32.53 5.72 -29.74
CA ILE A 84 -31.50 6.41 -30.52
C ILE A 84 -31.20 5.61 -31.81
N GLU A 85 -31.63 6.20 -32.91
CA GLU A 85 -31.13 6.18 -34.29
C GLU A 85 -30.48 4.91 -34.87
N GLU A 86 -31.22 4.33 -35.83
CA GLU A 86 -30.74 3.44 -36.88
C GLU A 86 -29.53 4.05 -37.60
N TYR A 87 -28.35 3.44 -37.42
CA TYR A 87 -27.23 3.58 -38.35
C TYR A 87 -27.32 2.48 -39.42
N PRO A 88 -27.13 2.81 -40.71
CA PRO A 88 -27.24 1.85 -41.79
C PRO A 88 -26.14 0.79 -41.70
N LEU A 89 -26.63 -0.46 -41.72
CA LEU A 89 -25.91 -1.72 -41.84
C LEU A 89 -24.91 -1.67 -43.01
N VAL A 90 -23.62 -1.54 -42.69
CA VAL A 90 -22.55 -1.82 -43.66
C VAL A 90 -22.32 -3.33 -43.62
N GLU A 91 -22.83 -4.02 -44.63
CA GLU A 91 -22.48 -5.40 -44.95
C GLU A 91 -21.00 -5.44 -45.38
N GLU A 92 -20.09 -5.60 -44.43
CA GLU A 92 -18.70 -5.96 -44.71
C GLU A 92 -18.47 -7.44 -44.38
N GLU A 93 -18.46 -8.20 -45.47
CA GLU A 93 -17.67 -9.40 -45.74
C GLU A 93 -17.55 -10.45 -44.64
N ARG A 94 -18.34 -11.52 -44.83
CA ARG A 94 -17.97 -12.89 -44.46
C ARG A 94 -16.53 -13.18 -44.88
N PHE A 95 -15.63 -13.14 -43.91
CA PHE A 95 -14.39 -13.89 -43.96
C PHE A 95 -14.70 -15.23 -43.32
N ASP A 96 -14.80 -16.29 -44.12
CA ASP A 96 -14.80 -17.68 -43.67
C ASP A 96 -13.33 -18.09 -43.43
N PRO A 97 -12.82 -18.19 -42.18
CA PRO A 97 -11.52 -18.77 -41.92
C PRO A 97 -11.73 -20.28 -41.82
N LEU A 98 -11.30 -20.93 -42.90
CA LEU A 98 -10.81 -22.31 -43.00
C LEU A 98 -10.90 -23.18 -41.74
N GLU A 99 -11.59 -24.28 -41.94
CA GLU A 99 -11.61 -25.52 -41.17
C GLU A 99 -10.22 -25.96 -40.66
N ASP A 100 -10.23 -26.53 -39.46
CA ASP A 100 -9.29 -27.50 -38.90
C ASP A 100 -7.93 -27.02 -38.35
N GLU A 101 -7.93 -26.40 -37.16
CA GLU A 101 -7.00 -26.77 -36.10
C GLU A 101 -7.75 -26.88 -34.76
N GLU A 102 -7.79 -28.10 -34.21
CA GLU A 102 -8.29 -28.42 -32.88
C GLU A 102 -7.43 -27.70 -31.81
N VAL A 103 -7.79 -26.46 -31.49
CA VAL A 103 -7.30 -25.79 -30.29
C VAL A 103 -8.21 -26.20 -29.15
N ASP A 104 -7.71 -27.11 -28.31
CA ASP A 104 -8.32 -27.56 -27.05
C ASP A 104 -8.64 -26.32 -26.19
N GLU A 105 -9.89 -25.87 -26.27
CA GLU A 105 -10.44 -24.79 -25.46
C GLU A 105 -10.33 -25.20 -24.00
N GLY A 106 -9.25 -24.73 -23.38
CA GLY A 106 -9.01 -24.86 -21.96
C GLY A 106 -10.23 -24.40 -21.19
N VAL A 107 -10.94 -25.38 -20.64
CA VAL A 107 -12.00 -25.25 -19.64
C VAL A 107 -11.59 -24.17 -18.63
N ILE A 108 -12.16 -22.99 -18.78
CA ILE A 108 -12.14 -21.94 -17.77
C ILE A 108 -12.88 -22.54 -16.59
N SER A 109 -12.11 -23.14 -15.70
CA SER A 109 -12.61 -23.83 -14.53
C SER A 109 -13.31 -22.79 -13.67
N GLU A 110 -14.61 -23.00 -13.42
CA GLU A 110 -15.38 -22.21 -12.48
C GLU A 110 -14.53 -21.95 -11.22
N PRO A 111 -14.54 -20.71 -10.68
CA PRO A 111 -13.77 -20.38 -9.49
C PRO A 111 -14.15 -21.37 -8.40
N VAL A 112 -13.23 -22.27 -8.08
CA VAL A 112 -13.42 -23.32 -7.08
C VAL A 112 -13.87 -22.63 -5.80
N GLU A 113 -15.13 -22.82 -5.43
CA GLU A 113 -15.69 -22.29 -4.20
C GLU A 113 -14.80 -22.77 -3.06
N MET A 114 -13.99 -21.85 -2.54
CA MET A 114 -13.05 -22.16 -1.48
C MET A 114 -13.90 -22.54 -0.27
N ASP A 115 -13.84 -23.82 0.10
CA ASP A 115 -14.61 -24.41 1.18
C ASP A 115 -14.55 -23.52 2.42
N ARG A 116 -15.65 -22.81 2.72
CA ARG A 116 -15.71 -21.75 3.74
C ARG A 116 -15.35 -22.26 5.13
N GLU A 117 -15.38 -23.57 5.33
CA GLU A 117 -14.94 -24.23 6.55
C GLU A 117 -13.41 -24.31 6.64
N LYS A 118 -12.73 -24.69 5.55
CA LYS A 118 -11.26 -24.68 5.46
C LYS A 118 -10.67 -23.27 5.59
N GLY A 119 -11.35 -22.28 5.00
CA GLY A 119 -10.93 -20.88 5.14
C GLY A 119 -10.92 -20.40 6.60
N ARG A 120 -11.90 -20.85 7.41
CA ARG A 120 -11.97 -20.51 8.84
C ARG A 120 -10.89 -21.21 9.67
N GLU A 121 -10.54 -22.45 9.33
CA GLU A 121 -9.47 -23.20 10.00
C GLU A 121 -8.10 -22.56 9.76
N VAL A 122 -7.82 -22.13 8.52
CA VAL A 122 -6.58 -21.42 8.17
C VAL A 122 -6.46 -20.10 8.93
N VAL A 123 -7.55 -19.33 9.05
CA VAL A 123 -7.55 -18.08 9.82
C VAL A 123 -7.32 -18.34 11.32
N GLN A 124 -7.85 -19.44 11.88
CA GLN A 124 -7.57 -19.82 13.26
C GLN A 124 -6.11 -20.22 13.49
N ASP A 125 -5.49 -21.01 12.59
CA ASP A 125 -4.06 -21.37 12.69
C ASP A 125 -3.16 -20.13 12.62
N ILE A 126 -3.49 -19.17 11.74
CA ILE A 126 -2.75 -17.91 11.64
C ILE A 126 -2.85 -17.11 12.95
N LEU A 127 -4.05 -16.95 13.51
CA LEU A 127 -4.25 -16.22 14.77
C LEU A 127 -3.55 -16.90 15.95
N GLU A 128 -3.51 -18.24 15.98
CA GLU A 128 -2.81 -18.99 17.01
C GLU A 128 -1.28 -18.82 16.89
N ARG A 129 -0.73 -18.86 15.67
CA ARG A 129 0.70 -18.58 15.45
C ARG A 129 1.10 -17.16 15.85
N VAL A 130 0.28 -16.17 15.53
CA VAL A 130 0.54 -14.78 15.93
C VAL A 130 0.53 -14.65 17.45
N ARG A 131 -0.45 -15.27 18.14
CA ARG A 131 -0.50 -15.27 19.61
C ARG A 131 0.70 -15.99 20.23
N ALA A 132 1.15 -17.09 19.64
CA ALA A 132 2.33 -17.82 20.09
C ALA A 132 3.62 -17.01 19.88
N ALA A 133 3.74 -16.27 18.77
CA ALA A 133 4.86 -15.38 18.51
C ALA A 133 4.88 -14.18 19.49
N GLU A 134 3.72 -13.60 19.77
CA GLU A 134 3.58 -12.50 20.73
C GLU A 134 3.89 -12.95 22.17
N ALA A 135 3.49 -14.17 22.54
CA ALA A 135 3.87 -14.75 23.83
C ALA A 135 5.39 -14.95 23.94
N ARG A 136 6.05 -15.36 22.85
CA ARG A 136 7.51 -15.50 22.80
C ARG A 136 8.21 -14.14 22.91
N SER A 137 7.77 -13.12 22.18
CA SER A 137 8.36 -11.78 22.27
C SER A 137 8.17 -11.17 23.66
N LYS A 138 6.97 -11.32 24.26
CA LYS A 138 6.68 -10.82 25.60
C LYS A 138 7.48 -11.54 26.69
N SER A 139 7.79 -12.82 26.50
CA SER A 139 8.68 -13.56 27.41
C SER A 139 10.16 -13.21 27.23
N ALA A 140 10.57 -12.76 26.04
CA ALA A 140 11.95 -12.37 25.74
C ALA A 140 12.28 -10.94 26.24
N GLU A 141 11.29 -10.05 26.32
CA GLU A 141 11.45 -8.68 26.85
C GLU A 141 11.66 -8.60 28.37
N GLY A 142 11.52 -9.72 29.10
CA GLY A 142 11.67 -9.78 30.56
C GLY A 142 13.07 -10.09 31.08
N ILE A 143 14.09 -10.26 30.21
CA ILE A 143 15.46 -10.49 30.67
C ILE A 143 16.16 -9.13 30.77
N PRO A 144 16.42 -8.59 31.98
CA PRO A 144 17.23 -7.39 32.13
C PRO A 144 18.63 -7.68 31.61
N VAL A 145 18.96 -7.08 30.47
CA VAL A 145 20.32 -7.10 29.92
C VAL A 145 21.20 -6.27 30.85
N SER A 146 21.92 -6.95 31.73
CA SER A 146 22.99 -6.34 32.52
C SER A 146 24.00 -5.65 31.59
N PRO A 147 24.27 -4.35 31.75
CA PRO A 147 25.16 -3.61 30.88
C PRO A 147 26.61 -3.76 31.38
N ASP A 148 27.21 -4.94 31.27
CA ASP A 148 28.65 -5.07 31.50
C ASP A 148 29.26 -6.29 30.81
N THR A 149 29.32 -6.26 29.48
CA THR A 149 30.20 -7.17 28.74
C THR A 149 30.81 -6.41 27.59
N THR A 150 31.94 -5.78 27.89
CA THR A 150 32.87 -5.22 26.91
C THR A 150 33.45 -6.39 26.12
N LEU A 151 32.75 -6.79 25.06
CA LEU A 151 33.21 -7.76 24.08
C LEU A 151 34.20 -7.07 23.14
N GLU A 152 35.47 -7.39 23.37
CA GLU A 152 36.59 -7.07 22.49
C GLU A 152 36.30 -7.57 21.07
N PRO A 153 36.41 -6.73 20.04
CA PRO A 153 36.10 -7.12 18.67
C PRO A 153 37.10 -8.20 18.20
N PRO A 154 36.63 -9.27 17.53
CA PRO A 154 37.53 -10.27 16.98
C PRO A 154 38.48 -9.62 15.96
N PRO A 155 39.75 -10.08 15.88
CA PRO A 155 40.69 -9.57 14.91
C PRO A 155 40.13 -9.75 13.49
N PRO A 156 40.35 -8.79 12.58
CA PRO A 156 39.85 -8.89 11.22
C PRO A 156 40.45 -10.15 10.59
N ALA A 157 39.57 -11.10 10.24
CA ALA A 157 39.94 -12.20 9.38
C ALA A 157 40.42 -11.60 8.07
N SER A 158 41.66 -11.90 7.73
CA SER A 158 42.24 -11.67 6.41
C SER A 158 41.40 -12.46 5.40
N MET A 159 40.37 -11.83 4.85
CA MET A 159 39.76 -12.28 3.61
C MET A 159 40.82 -12.10 2.53
N GLU A 160 41.38 -13.22 2.08
CA GLU A 160 41.99 -13.30 0.76
C GLU A 160 40.96 -12.75 -0.22
N ILE A 161 41.28 -11.60 -0.80
CA ILE A 161 40.56 -11.00 -1.90
C ILE A 161 40.76 -11.98 -3.06
N GLU A 162 39.78 -12.85 -3.27
CA GLU A 162 39.65 -13.55 -4.54
C GLU A 162 39.58 -12.49 -5.63
N GLU A 163 40.54 -12.58 -6.55
CA GLU A 163 40.61 -11.83 -7.79
C GLU A 163 39.21 -11.70 -8.40
N PRO A 164 38.73 -10.49 -8.69
CA PRO A 164 37.51 -10.35 -9.47
C PRO A 164 37.75 -11.03 -10.81
N LEU A 165 37.04 -12.13 -11.05
CA LEU A 165 36.87 -12.70 -12.38
C LEU A 165 36.53 -11.55 -13.31
N ALA A 166 37.44 -11.27 -14.24
CA ALA A 166 37.21 -10.38 -15.35
C ALA A 166 35.97 -10.90 -16.08
N TYR A 167 34.82 -10.29 -15.77
CA TYR A 167 33.68 -10.34 -16.65
C TYR A 167 34.17 -9.72 -17.94
N GLU A 168 34.28 -10.55 -18.97
CA GLU A 168 34.42 -10.10 -20.35
C GLU A 168 33.33 -9.07 -20.57
N ASP A 169 33.78 -7.83 -20.71
CA ASP A 169 33.05 -6.66 -21.16
C ASP A 169 32.37 -7.09 -22.46
N SER A 170 31.14 -7.56 -22.34
CA SER A 170 30.31 -7.86 -23.49
C SER A 170 30.17 -6.53 -24.19
N GLU A 171 30.77 -6.44 -25.37
CA GLU A 171 30.64 -5.32 -26.31
C GLU A 171 29.16 -4.95 -26.41
N VAL A 172 28.75 -4.02 -25.56
CA VAL A 172 27.52 -3.25 -25.74
C VAL A 172 27.82 -2.48 -27.01
N GLU A 173 27.20 -2.91 -28.10
CA GLU A 173 27.13 -2.14 -29.33
C GLU A 173 26.87 -0.68 -28.94
N PRO A 174 27.64 0.30 -29.44
CA PRO A 174 27.37 1.68 -29.15
C PRO A 174 25.92 1.93 -29.56
N GLU A 175 25.05 2.16 -28.56
CA GLU A 175 23.71 2.69 -28.78
C GLU A 175 23.93 3.88 -29.70
N VAL A 176 23.46 3.72 -30.94
CA VAL A 176 23.38 4.78 -31.91
C VAL A 176 22.65 5.89 -31.18
N GLU A 177 23.38 6.93 -30.80
CA GLU A 177 22.82 8.16 -30.25
C GLU A 177 21.70 8.54 -31.22
N GLU A 178 20.46 8.25 -30.83
CA GLU A 178 19.31 8.71 -31.57
C GLU A 178 19.51 10.23 -31.68
N PRO A 179 19.42 10.79 -32.91
CA PRO A 179 19.60 12.20 -33.08
C PRO A 179 18.66 12.86 -32.09
N ILE A 180 19.22 13.63 -31.15
CA ILE A 180 18.49 14.49 -30.25
C ILE A 180 17.63 15.35 -31.18
N VAL A 181 16.40 14.91 -31.39
CA VAL A 181 15.36 15.74 -31.98
C VAL A 181 15.21 16.80 -30.92
N GLU A 182 15.89 17.93 -31.14
CA GLU A 182 15.63 19.17 -30.41
C GLU A 182 14.12 19.33 -30.44
N GLU A 183 13.49 18.97 -29.33
CA GLU A 183 12.09 19.17 -29.09
C GLU A 183 11.87 20.65 -29.43
N PRO A 184 11.06 20.97 -30.46
CA PRO A 184 10.96 22.32 -30.96
C PRO A 184 10.62 23.20 -29.78
N GLN A 185 11.55 24.07 -29.39
CA GLN A 185 11.32 25.00 -28.30
C GLN A 185 9.97 25.66 -28.60
N PRO A 186 9.01 25.61 -27.66
CA PRO A 186 7.77 26.33 -27.82
C PRO A 186 8.17 27.76 -28.20
N PRO A 187 7.65 28.31 -29.31
CA PRO A 187 8.12 29.58 -29.83
C PRO A 187 8.14 30.56 -28.68
N GLU A 188 9.34 31.08 -28.40
CA GLU A 188 9.56 32.11 -27.39
C GLU A 188 8.46 33.16 -27.64
N PRO A 189 7.53 33.38 -26.69
CA PRO A 189 6.35 34.18 -26.95
C PRO A 189 6.84 35.52 -27.47
N GLU A 190 6.55 35.81 -28.74
CA GLU A 190 6.88 37.09 -29.34
C GLU A 190 6.45 38.15 -28.32
N PRO A 191 7.35 39.06 -27.91
CA PRO A 191 7.03 40.04 -26.89
C PRO A 191 5.81 40.77 -27.39
N LEU A 192 4.66 40.47 -26.77
CA LEU A 192 3.40 41.09 -27.11
C LEU A 192 3.71 42.59 -27.10
N PRO A 193 3.45 43.31 -28.20
CA PRO A 193 3.71 44.74 -28.25
C PRO A 193 3.03 45.32 -27.02
N ILE A 194 3.84 45.85 -26.12
CA ILE A 194 3.37 46.55 -24.94
C ILE A 194 2.51 47.66 -25.52
N GLU A 195 1.20 47.44 -25.55
CA GLU A 195 0.25 48.45 -25.97
C GLU A 195 0.48 49.60 -25.00
N GLU A 196 1.14 50.64 -25.51
CA GLU A 196 1.32 51.88 -24.78
C GLU A 196 -0.05 52.21 -24.19
N PRO A 197 -0.14 52.48 -22.87
CA PRO A 197 -1.42 52.68 -22.21
C PRO A 197 -2.19 53.69 -23.02
N VAL A 198 -3.26 53.23 -23.67
CA VAL A 198 -4.08 54.04 -24.56
C VAL A 198 -4.34 55.33 -23.80
N LYS A 199 -3.71 56.42 -24.26
CA LYS A 199 -3.85 57.74 -23.65
C LYS A 199 -5.33 57.92 -23.47
N VAL A 200 -5.80 57.85 -22.23
CA VAL A 200 -7.18 58.12 -21.88
C VAL A 200 -7.43 59.51 -22.44
N VAL A 201 -8.10 59.55 -23.59
CA VAL A 201 -8.51 60.78 -24.24
C VAL A 201 -9.43 61.38 -23.21
N GLN A 202 -8.88 62.31 -22.41
CA GLN A 202 -9.63 63.10 -21.46
C GLN A 202 -10.78 63.68 -22.26
N SER A 203 -11.96 63.11 -22.04
CA SER A 203 -13.20 63.54 -22.65
C SER A 203 -13.24 65.04 -22.48
N ARG A 204 -13.12 65.75 -23.60
CA ARG A 204 -13.15 67.20 -23.66
C ARG A 204 -14.35 67.62 -22.84
N THR A 205 -14.10 68.32 -21.73
CA THR A 205 -15.13 68.98 -20.95
C THR A 205 -15.85 69.92 -21.91
N SER A 206 -16.99 69.46 -22.42
CA SER A 206 -17.91 70.25 -23.22
C SER A 206 -18.28 71.45 -22.36
N THR A 207 -17.83 72.62 -22.76
CA THR A 207 -18.19 73.91 -22.17
C THR A 207 -19.62 74.23 -22.58
N GLU A 208 -20.58 73.42 -22.15
CA GLU A 208 -21.99 73.76 -22.24
C GLU A 208 -22.28 74.83 -21.18
N PRO A 209 -23.06 75.87 -21.54
CA PRO A 209 -23.38 76.96 -20.63
C PRO A 209 -24.17 76.44 -19.42
N PRO A 210 -24.00 77.04 -18.22
CA PRO A 210 -24.65 76.60 -16.98
C PRO A 210 -26.13 77.00 -16.98
N GLU A 211 -26.92 76.38 -17.86
CA GLU A 211 -28.38 76.44 -17.79
C GLU A 211 -28.84 75.47 -16.71
N LEU A 212 -29.33 76.00 -15.58
CA LEU A 212 -30.25 75.39 -14.59
C LEU A 212 -30.46 73.86 -14.72
N ILE A 213 -29.41 73.06 -14.55
CA ILE A 213 -29.57 71.60 -14.42
C ILE A 213 -30.33 71.38 -13.11
N ASP A 214 -31.49 70.76 -13.21
CA ASP A 214 -32.34 70.43 -12.07
C ASP A 214 -31.52 69.64 -11.04
N GLU A 215 -31.52 70.08 -9.79
CA GLU A 215 -30.83 69.42 -8.68
C GLU A 215 -31.18 67.93 -8.60
N LYS A 216 -32.42 67.57 -8.96
CA LYS A 216 -32.86 66.17 -9.01
C LYS A 216 -32.12 65.36 -10.07
N VAL A 217 -31.86 65.97 -11.24
CA VAL A 217 -31.09 65.32 -12.32
C VAL A 217 -29.67 65.06 -11.84
N ARG A 218 -29.05 66.02 -11.16
CA ARG A 218 -27.72 65.84 -10.57
C ARG A 218 -27.65 64.69 -9.56
N ILE A 219 -28.65 64.58 -8.68
CA ILE A 219 -28.71 63.46 -7.71
C ILE A 219 -28.84 62.12 -8.44
N ILE A 220 -29.72 62.04 -9.44
CA ILE A 220 -29.90 60.82 -10.25
C ILE A 220 -28.60 60.45 -10.97
N GLU A 221 -27.86 61.42 -11.52
CA GLU A 221 -26.56 61.19 -12.17
C GLU A 221 -25.51 60.67 -11.18
N LEU A 222 -25.49 61.20 -9.95
CA LEU A 222 -24.60 60.70 -8.90
C LEU A 222 -24.94 59.25 -8.51
N ASP A 223 -26.22 58.93 -8.37
CA ASP A 223 -26.68 57.57 -8.07
C ASP A 223 -26.34 56.59 -9.21
N ILE A 224 -26.56 56.98 -10.47
CA ILE A 224 -26.17 56.17 -11.64
C ILE A 224 -24.66 55.91 -11.63
N ASN A 225 -23.85 56.92 -11.32
CA ASN A 225 -22.40 56.74 -11.23
C ASN A 225 -22.00 55.81 -10.08
N ALA A 226 -22.65 55.92 -8.92
CA ALA A 226 -22.43 55.02 -7.79
C ALA A 226 -22.79 53.57 -8.15
N PHE A 227 -23.97 53.34 -8.75
CA PHE A 227 -24.38 52.01 -9.21
C PHE A 227 -23.44 51.44 -10.28
N ASN A 228 -22.91 52.28 -11.19
CA ASN A 228 -21.93 51.83 -12.18
C ASN A 228 -20.57 51.47 -11.57
N ILE A 229 -20.19 52.07 -10.43
CA ILE A 229 -19.00 51.67 -9.68
C ILE A 229 -19.26 50.34 -8.98
N GLU A 230 -20.39 50.20 -8.30
CA GLU A 230 -20.79 48.96 -7.61
C GLU A 230 -20.89 47.79 -8.59
N LEU A 231 -21.52 48.00 -9.76
CA LEU A 231 -21.62 46.98 -10.80
C LEU A 231 -20.23 46.50 -11.28
N ARG A 232 -19.29 47.42 -11.51
CA ARG A 232 -17.93 47.06 -11.92
C ARG A 232 -17.18 46.32 -10.82
N GLN A 233 -17.38 46.72 -9.56
CA GLN A 233 -16.80 46.00 -8.43
C GLN A 233 -17.35 44.57 -8.33
N LEU A 234 -18.67 44.42 -8.40
CA LEU A 234 -19.32 43.11 -8.36
C LEU A 234 -18.89 42.21 -9.54
N GLN A 235 -18.70 42.78 -10.73
CA GLN A 235 -18.16 42.04 -11.89
C GLN A 235 -16.72 41.58 -11.64
N SER A 236 -15.86 42.46 -11.12
CA SER A 236 -14.48 42.10 -10.76
C SER A 236 -14.43 41.03 -9.67
N ASP A 237 -15.28 41.14 -8.64
CA ASP A 237 -15.37 40.16 -7.56
C ASP A 237 -15.87 38.81 -8.09
N LEU A 238 -16.84 38.81 -9.00
CA LEU A 238 -17.36 37.62 -9.65
C LEU A 238 -16.28 36.92 -10.48
N ASP A 239 -15.52 37.65 -11.29
CA ASP A 239 -14.44 37.08 -12.09
C ASP A 239 -13.30 36.56 -11.21
N ALA A 240 -12.93 37.27 -10.14
CA ALA A 240 -11.97 36.78 -9.16
C ALA A 240 -12.42 35.48 -8.48
N MET A 241 -13.71 35.38 -8.15
CA MET A 241 -14.29 34.17 -7.58
C MET A 241 -14.31 33.01 -8.57
N ARG A 242 -14.60 33.27 -9.86
CA ARG A 242 -14.52 32.26 -10.92
C ARG A 242 -13.12 31.70 -11.06
N THR A 243 -12.11 32.55 -11.25
CA THR A 243 -10.72 32.11 -11.37
C THR A 243 -10.27 31.28 -10.18
N ARG A 244 -10.59 31.71 -8.96
CA ARG A 244 -10.23 30.96 -7.74
C ARG A 244 -10.89 29.58 -7.69
N LEU A 245 -12.16 29.47 -8.09
CA LEU A 245 -12.87 28.18 -8.11
C LEU A 245 -12.34 27.28 -9.23
N ASP A 246 -12.00 27.84 -10.39
CA ASP A 246 -11.40 27.09 -11.50
C ASP A 246 -10.02 26.54 -11.09
N ASP A 247 -9.18 27.35 -10.44
CA ASP A 247 -7.89 26.93 -9.89
C ASP A 247 -8.06 25.79 -8.86
N GLU A 248 -9.07 25.88 -8.00
CA GLU A 248 -9.37 24.85 -7.00
C GLU A 248 -9.82 23.53 -7.67
N VAL A 249 -10.68 23.61 -8.69
CA VAL A 249 -11.09 22.44 -9.49
C VAL A 249 -9.88 21.81 -10.20
N GLU A 250 -9.00 22.61 -10.77
CA GLU A 250 -7.78 22.12 -11.43
C GLU A 250 -6.83 21.44 -10.42
N GLN A 251 -6.65 22.00 -9.23
CA GLN A 251 -5.90 21.37 -8.15
C GLN A 251 -6.49 20.01 -7.76
N TYR A 252 -7.81 19.89 -7.64
CA TYR A 252 -8.42 18.59 -7.34
C TYR A 252 -8.29 17.58 -8.48
N ARG A 253 -8.37 18.04 -9.75
CA ARG A 253 -8.12 17.18 -10.92
C ARG A 253 -6.70 16.63 -10.92
N THR A 254 -5.69 17.48 -10.74
CA THR A 254 -4.29 17.04 -10.68
C THR A 254 -4.05 16.05 -9.53
N ILE A 255 -4.62 16.29 -8.34
CA ILE A 255 -4.54 15.35 -7.21
C ILE A 255 -5.21 14.01 -7.55
N ALA A 256 -6.36 14.02 -8.22
CA ALA A 256 -7.04 12.81 -8.66
C ALA A 256 -6.20 12.01 -9.67
N ASP A 257 -5.58 12.69 -10.64
CA ASP A 257 -4.73 12.06 -11.66
C ASP A 257 -3.46 11.44 -11.07
N VAL A 258 -2.81 12.13 -10.14
CA VAL A 258 -1.65 11.57 -9.41
C VAL A 258 -2.05 10.33 -8.60
N LYS A 259 -3.26 10.32 -8.00
CA LYS A 259 -3.76 9.13 -7.29
C LYS A 259 -4.09 7.99 -8.24
N ARG A 260 -4.70 8.28 -9.40
CA ARG A 260 -5.03 7.30 -10.44
C ARG A 260 -3.77 6.62 -10.98
N THR A 261 -2.79 7.40 -11.43
CA THR A 261 -1.50 6.88 -11.92
C THR A 261 -0.76 6.04 -10.88
N ARG A 262 -0.82 6.43 -9.59
CA ARG A 262 -0.27 5.62 -8.50
C ARG A 262 -1.02 4.29 -8.33
N ALA A 263 -2.35 4.28 -8.44
CA ALA A 263 -3.14 3.06 -8.36
C ALA A 263 -2.78 2.10 -9.50
N GLU A 264 -2.72 2.60 -10.74
CA GLU A 264 -2.32 1.83 -11.93
C GLU A 264 -0.89 1.25 -11.80
N SER A 265 0.03 1.97 -11.14
CA SER A 265 1.38 1.45 -10.84
C SER A 265 1.32 0.29 -9.85
N LEU A 266 0.54 0.41 -8.78
CA LEU A 266 0.39 -0.64 -7.78
C LEU A 266 -0.31 -1.89 -8.35
N GLU A 267 -1.26 -1.71 -9.26
CA GLU A 267 -1.90 -2.83 -9.97
C GLU A 267 -0.89 -3.60 -10.82
N ARG A 268 -0.04 -2.91 -11.58
CA ARG A 268 1.05 -3.55 -12.35
C ARG A 268 2.05 -4.29 -11.45
N GLU A 269 2.46 -3.69 -10.34
CA GLU A 269 3.35 -4.34 -9.36
C GLU A 269 2.72 -5.60 -8.75
N LEU A 270 1.42 -5.54 -8.46
CA LEU A 270 0.66 -6.67 -7.91
C LEU A 270 0.58 -7.83 -8.92
N ASP A 271 0.36 -7.53 -10.20
CA ASP A 271 0.32 -8.57 -11.24
C ASP A 271 1.68 -9.22 -11.46
N ILE A 272 2.78 -8.44 -11.47
CA ILE A 272 4.15 -8.99 -11.50
C ILE A 272 4.38 -9.92 -10.30
N ALA A 273 3.98 -9.49 -9.09
CA ALA A 273 4.14 -10.31 -7.89
C ALA A 273 3.33 -11.62 -7.93
N LYS A 274 2.14 -11.61 -8.56
CA LYS A 274 1.34 -12.84 -8.77
C LYS A 274 2.05 -13.80 -9.73
N ASP A 275 2.60 -13.29 -10.82
CA ASP A 275 3.30 -14.10 -11.82
C ASP A 275 4.56 -14.73 -11.22
N GLU A 276 5.38 -13.94 -10.51
CA GLU A 276 6.55 -14.44 -9.78
C GLU A 276 6.19 -15.52 -8.76
N TYR A 277 5.10 -15.34 -8.01
CA TYR A 277 4.60 -16.35 -7.08
C TYR A 277 4.16 -17.63 -7.80
N SER A 278 3.44 -17.50 -8.91
CA SER A 278 2.97 -18.62 -9.72
C SER A 278 4.15 -19.45 -10.25
N ASP A 279 5.17 -18.78 -10.78
CA ASP A 279 6.40 -19.39 -11.26
C ASP A 279 7.19 -20.07 -10.15
N ALA A 280 7.37 -19.41 -9.01
CA ALA A 280 8.02 -20.00 -7.84
C ALA A 280 7.27 -21.25 -7.34
N ASN A 281 5.94 -21.21 -7.29
CA ASN A 281 5.11 -22.35 -6.90
C ASN A 281 5.22 -23.51 -7.90
N LYS A 282 5.27 -23.20 -9.21
CA LYS A 282 5.51 -24.20 -10.26
C LYS A 282 6.87 -24.87 -10.09
N GLN A 283 7.92 -24.08 -9.86
CA GLN A 283 9.27 -24.61 -9.59
C GLN A 283 9.30 -25.47 -8.32
N TYR A 284 8.65 -25.04 -7.25
CA TYR A 284 8.52 -25.82 -6.01
C TYR A 284 7.85 -27.17 -6.25
N LYS A 285 6.71 -27.20 -6.93
CA LYS A 285 6.00 -28.45 -7.27
C LYS A 285 6.86 -29.39 -8.11
N ASN A 286 7.60 -28.86 -9.08
CA ASN A 286 8.53 -29.65 -9.90
C ASN A 286 9.66 -30.25 -9.06
N ALA A 287 10.26 -29.46 -8.17
CA ALA A 287 11.31 -29.92 -7.26
C ALA A 287 10.78 -30.98 -6.28
N GLU A 288 9.57 -30.78 -5.74
CA GLU A 288 8.93 -31.74 -4.84
C GLU A 288 8.62 -33.07 -5.53
N ASN A 289 8.11 -33.02 -6.77
CA ASN A 289 7.86 -34.22 -7.58
C ASN A 289 9.15 -34.97 -7.90
N ARG A 290 10.22 -34.24 -8.25
CA ARG A 290 11.56 -34.83 -8.44
C ARG A 290 12.05 -35.52 -7.18
N ARG A 291 11.97 -34.85 -6.02
CA ARG A 291 12.33 -35.42 -4.72
C ARG A 291 11.54 -36.67 -4.41
N LYS A 292 10.21 -36.66 -4.58
CA LYS A 292 9.33 -37.83 -4.36
C LYS A 292 9.75 -39.00 -5.24
N LYS A 293 10.07 -38.76 -6.51
CA LYS A 293 10.54 -39.78 -7.44
C LYS A 293 11.87 -40.39 -6.99
N GLU A 294 12.87 -39.56 -6.69
CA GLU A 294 14.19 -40.00 -6.23
C GLU A 294 14.12 -40.79 -4.90
N LEU A 295 13.28 -40.35 -3.96
CA LEU A 295 12.98 -41.10 -2.73
C LEU A 295 12.34 -42.45 -3.04
N SER A 296 11.31 -42.50 -3.90
CA SER A 296 10.65 -43.77 -4.24
C SER A 296 11.59 -44.76 -4.94
N ASP A 297 12.52 -44.27 -5.77
CA ASP A 297 13.49 -45.10 -6.48
C ASP A 297 14.57 -45.62 -5.52
N THR A 298 15.04 -44.80 -4.58
CA THR A 298 15.98 -45.24 -3.54
C THR A 298 15.35 -46.23 -2.57
N GLU A 299 14.10 -46.01 -2.13
CA GLU A 299 13.34 -46.94 -1.30
C GLU A 299 13.20 -48.31 -1.97
N LYS A 300 12.86 -48.36 -3.26
CA LYS A 300 12.80 -49.62 -4.03
C LYS A 300 14.16 -50.34 -4.04
N ARG A 301 15.25 -49.61 -4.26
CA ARG A 301 16.61 -50.20 -4.22
C ARG A 301 16.94 -50.77 -2.85
N ILE A 302 16.58 -50.07 -1.77
CA ILE A 302 16.75 -50.56 -0.39
C ILE A 302 15.97 -51.86 -0.21
N GLN A 303 14.69 -51.89 -0.57
CA GLN A 303 13.86 -53.10 -0.47
C GLN A 303 14.44 -54.29 -1.25
N ASP A 304 15.01 -54.05 -2.44
CA ASP A 304 15.64 -55.11 -3.24
C ASP A 304 16.97 -55.59 -2.66
N VAL A 305 17.76 -54.71 -2.02
CA VAL A 305 18.94 -55.09 -1.24
C VAL A 305 18.53 -55.92 -0.02
N GLU A 306 17.54 -55.47 0.75
CA GLU A 306 17.01 -56.19 1.91
C GLU A 306 16.50 -57.60 1.56
N LYS A 307 15.78 -57.74 0.44
CA LYS A 307 15.35 -59.06 -0.07
C LYS A 307 16.54 -59.96 -0.39
N ARG A 308 17.63 -59.43 -0.95
CA ARG A 308 18.85 -60.20 -1.25
C ARG A 308 19.58 -60.61 0.03
N ILE A 309 19.67 -59.71 1.02
CA ILE A 309 20.23 -60.00 2.34
C ILE A 309 19.43 -61.13 3.00
N ARG A 310 18.09 -61.01 3.06
CA ARG A 310 17.21 -62.02 3.65
C ARG A 310 17.41 -63.41 3.01
N LYS A 311 17.48 -63.48 1.67
CA LYS A 311 17.78 -64.74 0.95
C LYS A 311 19.15 -65.31 1.32
N ALA A 312 20.17 -64.46 1.45
CA ALA A 312 21.52 -64.89 1.83
C ALA A 312 21.57 -65.41 3.28
N GLU A 313 20.85 -64.75 4.20
CA GLU A 313 20.68 -65.19 5.59
C GLU A 313 19.97 -66.55 5.67
N GLU A 314 18.86 -66.72 4.97
CA GLU A 314 18.15 -68.01 4.89
C GLU A 314 19.05 -69.14 4.33
N SER A 315 19.88 -68.85 3.31
CA SER A 315 20.86 -69.80 2.77
C SER A 315 21.97 -70.13 3.77
N LYS A 316 22.46 -69.14 4.52
CA LYS A 316 23.46 -69.33 5.58
C LYS A 316 22.90 -70.21 6.70
N ASP A 317 21.69 -69.94 7.18
CA ASP A 317 21.05 -70.71 8.25
C ASP A 317 20.80 -72.17 7.82
N LYS A 318 20.36 -72.40 6.59
CA LYS A 318 20.26 -73.76 6.01
C LYS A 318 21.61 -74.49 6.05
N ARG A 319 22.70 -73.81 5.67
CA ARG A 319 24.04 -74.40 5.69
C ARG A 319 24.52 -74.72 7.11
N ILE A 320 24.23 -73.85 8.08
CA ILE A 320 24.52 -74.10 9.50
C ILE A 320 23.77 -75.35 9.97
N GLN A 321 22.46 -75.45 9.69
CA GLN A 321 21.65 -76.62 10.03
C GLN A 321 22.16 -77.92 9.38
N GLU A 322 22.62 -77.87 8.12
CA GLU A 322 23.24 -79.02 7.46
C GLU A 322 24.51 -79.48 8.17
N ILE A 323 25.40 -78.55 8.52
CA ILE A 323 26.66 -78.82 9.23
C ILE A 323 26.37 -79.39 10.63
N GLU A 324 25.40 -78.85 11.35
CA GLU A 324 24.99 -79.36 12.66
C GLU A 324 24.42 -80.78 12.58
N LYS A 325 23.58 -81.06 11.58
CA LYS A 325 23.08 -82.43 11.32
C LYS A 325 24.22 -83.40 10.98
N GLU A 326 25.20 -82.97 10.19
CA GLU A 326 26.37 -83.79 9.87
C GLU A 326 27.24 -84.04 11.11
N ARG A 327 27.42 -83.04 11.98
CA ARG A 327 28.15 -83.16 13.24
C ARG A 327 27.48 -84.17 14.17
N LEU A 328 26.16 -84.07 14.35
CA LEU A 328 25.38 -85.01 15.16
C LEU A 328 25.49 -86.45 14.65
N LYS A 329 25.39 -86.67 13.33
CA LYS A 329 25.58 -88.00 12.75
C LYS A 329 26.97 -88.58 13.03
N ARG A 330 28.03 -87.77 12.91
CA ARG A 330 29.40 -88.22 13.24
C ARG A 330 29.57 -88.53 14.73
N GLU A 331 28.90 -87.80 15.62
CA GLU A 331 28.86 -88.09 17.06
C GLU A 331 28.11 -89.40 17.37
N GLU A 332 27.06 -89.72 16.63
CA GLU A 332 26.32 -91.00 16.75
C GLU A 332 27.11 -92.19 16.20
N GLU A 333 27.78 -92.06 15.06
CA GLU A 333 28.59 -93.12 14.43
C GLU A 333 29.87 -93.45 15.22
N GLY A 334 30.39 -92.50 16.00
CA GLY A 334 31.60 -92.67 16.81
C GLY A 334 31.37 -93.29 18.19
N ARG A 335 30.13 -93.66 18.54
CA ARG A 335 29.72 -94.12 19.87
C ARG A 335 29.44 -95.61 19.92
#